data_AF-A0A527GI90-F1
#
_entry.id   AF-A0A527GI90-F1
#
_cell.length_a   1.000
_cell.length_b   1.000
_cell.length_c   1.000
_cell.angle_alpha   90.00
_cell.angle_beta   90.00
_cell.angle_gamma   90.00
#
_symmetry.space_group_name_H-M   'P 1'
#
loop_
_entity.id
_entity.type
_entity.pdbx_description
1 polymer ?
#
loop_
_entity_poly.entity_id
_entity_poly.type
_entity_poly.pdbx_seq_one_letter_code
_entity_poly.pdbx_strand_id
1 'polypeptide(L)' 'RISLFVTTESTENAKGTYAAAQDGPEAVYWLDKGYGCAVVGSLPRERLAEVARSAYTQLVNGLAS' A
#
# COMPACT_ATOMS: atom_id res chain seq x y z
N ARG A 1 14.71 1.75 -1.95
CA ARG A 1 13.95 0.81 -2.81
C ARG A 1 12.54 0.67 -2.24
N ILE A 2 11.53 0.62 -3.09
CA ILE A 2 10.13 0.42 -2.70
C ILE A 2 9.59 -0.73 -3.55
N SER A 3 8.74 -1.55 -2.95
CA SER A 3 7.93 -2.55 -3.65
C SER A 3 6.45 -2.25 -3.41
N LEU A 4 5.66 -2.27 -4.49
CA LEU A 4 4.20 -2.18 -4.44
C LEU A 4 3.62 -3.53 -4.86
N PHE A 5 2.72 -4.05 -4.03
CA PHE A 5 1.96 -5.27 -4.29
C PHE A 5 0.48 -4.89 -4.44
N VAL A 6 -0.17 -5.44 -5.45
CA VAL A 6 -1.61 -5.27 -5.71
C VAL A 6 -2.18 -6.64 -6.06
N THR A 7 -3.27 -7.02 -5.40
CA THR A 7 -4.04 -8.23 -5.70
C THR A 7 -5.53 -7.89 -5.71
N THR A 8 -6.32 -8.67 -6.43
CA THR A 8 -7.76 -8.71 -6.20
C THR A 8 -8.03 -9.35 -4.85
N GLU A 9 -8.89 -8.75 -4.05
CA GLU A 9 -9.28 -9.22 -2.72
C GLU A 9 -10.80 -9.08 -2.56
N SER A 10 -11.47 -10.17 -2.20
CA SER A 10 -12.94 -10.20 -2.07
C SER A 10 -13.43 -9.61 -0.75
N THR A 11 -12.51 -9.41 0.20
CA THR A 11 -12.79 -8.85 1.51
C THR A 11 -12.78 -7.32 1.44
N GLU A 12 -13.89 -6.68 1.80
CA GLU A 12 -13.96 -5.22 1.82
C GLU A 12 -13.50 -4.64 3.17
N ASN A 13 -12.64 -3.62 3.10
CA ASN A 13 -12.23 -2.73 4.19
C ASN A 13 -11.35 -3.34 5.30
N ALA A 14 -10.02 -3.22 5.14
CA ALA A 14 -9.05 -3.29 6.22
C ALA A 14 -7.86 -2.37 5.90
N LYS A 15 -7.26 -1.72 6.91
CA LYS A 15 -6.04 -0.93 6.74
C LYS A 15 -5.15 -1.10 7.96
N GLY A 16 -3.85 -1.16 7.74
CA GLY A 16 -2.88 -1.17 8.83
C GLY A 16 -1.47 -0.92 8.37
N THR A 17 -0.56 -1.04 9.32
CA THR A 17 0.87 -0.89 9.08
C THR A 17 1.62 -1.99 9.80
N TYR A 18 2.65 -2.49 9.15
CA TYR A 18 3.59 -3.43 9.72
C TYR A 18 4.97 -2.79 9.74
N ALA A 19 5.71 -2.97 10.83
CA ALA A 19 7.11 -2.57 10.93
C ALA A 19 7.91 -3.81 11.36
N ALA A 20 8.99 -4.09 10.64
CA ALA A 20 9.94 -5.10 11.07
C ALA A 20 10.70 -4.63 12.32
N ALA A 21 11.18 -5.56 13.14
CA ALA A 21 12.03 -5.23 14.29
C ALA A 21 13.36 -4.62 13.81
N GLN A 22 13.84 -3.58 14.53
CA GLN A 22 15.08 -2.80 14.36
C GLN A 22 15.65 -2.69 12.92
N ASP A 23 15.56 -1.49 12.34
CA ASP A 23 16.11 -1.12 11.01
C ASP A 23 15.58 -1.93 9.81
N GLY A 24 14.51 -2.72 10.01
CA GLY A 24 13.84 -3.44 8.95
C GLY A 24 12.84 -2.59 8.15
N PRO A 25 12.32 -3.11 7.02
CA PRO A 25 11.38 -2.38 6.18
C PRO A 25 10.04 -2.17 6.90
N GLU A 26 9.43 -1.01 6.61
CA GLU A 26 8.06 -0.71 6.97
C GLU A 26 7.12 -1.05 5.81
N ALA A 27 5.87 -1.37 6.16
CA ALA A 27 4.80 -1.65 5.23
C ALA A 27 3.52 -0.92 5.60
N VAL A 28 2.87 -0.33 4.59
CA VAL A 28 1.50 0.17 4.66
C VAL A 28 0.63 -0.75 3.82
N TYR A 29 -0.41 -1.34 4.40
CA TYR A 29 -1.34 -2.21 3.69
C TYR A 29 -2.78 -1.73 3.82
N TRP A 30 -3.57 -1.93 2.78
CA TRP A 30 -4.97 -1.55 2.73
C TRP A 30 -5.78 -2.44 1.77
N LEU A 31 -7.08 -2.53 2.04
CA LEU A 31 -8.09 -3.09 1.15
C LEU A 31 -9.02 -1.96 0.72
N ASP A 32 -9.19 -1.73 -0.57
CA ASP A 32 -10.15 -0.75 -1.11
C ASP A 32 -10.65 -1.17 -2.51
N LYS A 33 -11.96 -1.03 -2.75
CA LYS A 33 -12.64 -1.34 -4.03
C LYS A 33 -12.29 -2.72 -4.64
N GLY A 34 -12.24 -3.76 -3.81
CA GLY A 34 -11.92 -5.12 -4.26
C GLY A 34 -10.42 -5.36 -4.53
N TYR A 35 -9.55 -4.45 -4.09
CA TYR A 35 -8.10 -4.59 -4.19
C TYR A 35 -7.45 -4.65 -2.82
N GLY A 36 -6.58 -5.64 -2.62
CA GLY A 36 -5.61 -5.67 -1.53
C GLY A 36 -4.28 -5.10 -2.01
N CYS A 37 -3.74 -4.14 -1.26
CA CYS A 37 -2.53 -3.43 -1.62
C CYS A 37 -1.55 -3.35 -0.45
N ALA A 38 -0.26 -3.40 -0.76
CA ALA A 38 0.81 -3.15 0.21
C ALA A 38 1.97 -2.39 -0.43
N VAL A 39 2.47 -1.37 0.26
CA VAL A 39 3.72 -0.66 -0.07
C VAL A 39 4.73 -0.97 1.01
N VAL A 40 5.88 -1.51 0.60
CA VAL A 40 6.96 -1.93 1.51
C VAL A 40 8.25 -1.21 1.15
N GLY A 41 8.97 -0.71 2.15
CA GLY A 41 10.28 -0.09 1.94
C GLY A 41 10.93 0.43 3.23
N SER A 42 12.12 0.99 3.09
CA SER A 42 12.90 1.55 4.21
C SER A 42 12.67 3.05 4.43
N LEU A 43 11.59 3.60 3.86
CA LEU A 43 11.22 5.00 4.09
C LEU A 43 10.42 5.11 5.39
N PRO A 44 10.43 6.29 6.06
CA PRO A 44 9.53 6.55 7.17
C PRO A 44 8.08 6.29 6.78
N ARG A 45 7.28 5.80 7.73
CA ARG A 45 5.86 5.49 7.58
C ARG A 45 5.07 6.53 6.80
N GLU A 46 5.27 7.81 7.13
CA GLU A 46 4.54 8.93 6.56
C GLU A 46 4.81 9.05 5.06
N ARG A 47 6.06 8.81 4.64
CA ARG A 47 6.47 8.80 3.24
C ARG A 47 5.94 7.58 2.51
N LEU A 48 5.91 6.41 3.15
CA LEU A 48 5.26 5.22 2.56
C LEU A 48 3.75 5.45 2.37
N ALA A 49 3.10 6.15 3.30
CA ALA A 49 1.68 6.50 3.19
C ALA A 49 1.41 7.48 2.03
N GLU A 50 2.30 8.44 1.78
CA GLU A 50 2.23 9.34 0.61
C GLU A 50 2.36 8.56 -0.70
N VAL A 51 3.33 7.64 -0.79
CA VAL A 51 3.53 6.77 -1.96
C VAL A 51 2.31 5.87 -2.19
N ALA A 52 1.80 5.24 -1.13
CA ALA A 52 0.61 4.40 -1.19
C ALA A 52 -0.60 5.17 -1.76
N ARG A 53 -0.85 6.39 -1.24
CA ARG A 53 -1.93 7.24 -1.74
C ARG A 53 -1.75 7.57 -3.22
N SER A 54 -0.57 8.04 -3.61
CA SER A 54 -0.31 8.44 -5.00
C SER A 54 -0.45 7.27 -5.98
N ALA A 55 0.15 6.12 -5.66
CA ALA A 55 0.09 4.93 -6.50
C ALA A 55 -1.34 4.41 -6.66
N TYR A 56 -2.11 4.38 -5.57
CA TYR A 56 -3.50 3.93 -5.61
C TYR A 56 -4.40 4.88 -6.43
N THR A 57 -4.25 6.20 -6.26
CA THR A 57 -4.96 7.18 -7.08
C THR A 57 -4.67 6.97 -8.56
N GLN A 58 -3.40 6.74 -8.93
CA GLN A 58 -3.02 6.48 -10.32
C GLN A 58 -3.62 5.17 -10.85
N LEU A 59 -3.59 4.10 -10.05
CA LEU A 59 -4.20 2.82 -10.41
C LEU A 59 -5.71 2.97 -10.68
N VAL A 60 -6.44 3.57 -9.75
CA VAL A 60 -7.90 3.74 -9.88
C VAL A 60 -8.26 4.63 -11.07
N ASN A 61 -7.51 5.72 -11.30
CA ASN A 61 -7.75 6.59 -12.44
C ASN A 61 -7.46 5.88 -13.78
N GLY A 62 -6.41 5.06 -13.83
CA GLY A 62 -6.06 4.27 -15.00
C GLY A 62 -7.07 3.17 -15.32
N LEU A 63 -7.76 2.62 -14.31
CA LEU A 63 -8.83 1.62 -14.49
C LEU A 63 -10.16 2.22 -14.94
N ALA A 64 -10.39 3.51 -14.67
CA ALA A 64 -11.61 4.23 -15.02
C ALA A 64 -11.54 4.91 -16.41
N SER A 65 -10.40 4.80 -17.10
CA SER A 65 -10.14 5.35 -18.44
C SER A 65 -10.39 4.30 -19.52
#